data_AF-A0A1H5ZFW0-F1
#
_entry.id   AF-A0A1H5ZFW0-F1
#
_cell.length_a   1.000
_cell.length_b   1.000
_cell.length_c   1.000
_cell.angle_alpha   90.00
_cell.angle_beta   90.00
_cell.angle_gamma   90.00
#
_symmetry.space_group_name_H-M   'P 1'
#
loop_
_entity.id
_entity.type
_entity.pdbx_description
1 polymer ?
#
loop_
_entity_poly.entity_id
_entity_poly.type
_entity_poly.pdbx_seq_one_letter_code
_entity_poly.pdbx_strand_id
1 'polypeptide(L)'
;MASFKFLLDHDVRHLAKSFPGKQVLMLEDVGLSQHSSDGEIVEAASERGCIIVTNNARDFEKEVPEHIATTSKKAKGCAQVHGLVIVIPPEKFVQEKALSDANGTLTFEGRPIGWKEVSDLCLKVVVSKEKRPMVTKLPRCPYCKFRDEG
;
A
#
# COMPACT_ATOMS: atom_id res chain seq x y z
N MET A 1 -14.01 -9.49 10.76
CA MET A 1 -13.83 -8.24 9.98
C MET A 1 -12.34 -8.12 9.73
N ALA A 2 -11.89 -8.05 8.46
CA ALA A 2 -10.47 -8.03 8.15
C ALA A 2 -9.84 -6.75 8.73
N SER A 3 -8.99 -6.92 9.74
CA SER A 3 -8.20 -5.84 10.34
C SER A 3 -7.03 -5.54 9.40
N PHE A 4 -7.19 -4.56 8.51
CA PHE A 4 -6.07 -4.07 7.70
C PHE A 4 -5.07 -3.33 8.60
N LYS A 5 -3.80 -3.39 8.20
CA LYS A 5 -2.70 -2.67 8.85
C LYS A 5 -1.88 -1.93 7.79
N PHE A 6 -1.21 -0.86 8.18
CA PHE A 6 -0.27 -0.10 7.37
C PHE A 6 1.14 -0.57 7.70
N LEU A 7 1.89 -1.02 6.71
CA LEU A 7 3.32 -1.28 6.85
C LEU A 7 4.07 -0.06 6.34
N LEU A 8 4.74 0.65 7.25
CA LEU A 8 5.50 1.84 6.89
C LEU A 8 6.94 1.47 6.55
N ASP A 9 7.33 1.91 5.36
CA ASP A 9 8.71 1.92 4.93
C ASP A 9 9.56 2.88 5.80
N HIS A 10 10.88 2.67 5.82
CA HIS A 10 11.80 3.39 6.68
C HIS A 10 11.72 4.91 6.51
N ASP A 11 11.65 5.37 5.26
CA ASP A 11 11.65 6.80 4.92
C ASP A 11 10.39 7.55 5.37
N VAL A 12 9.28 6.82 5.56
CA VAL A 12 7.99 7.40 5.95
C VAL A 12 7.58 7.06 7.39
N ARG A 13 8.49 6.53 8.22
CA ARG A 13 8.23 6.22 9.65
C ARG A 13 7.59 7.36 10.43
N HIS A 14 7.94 8.60 10.10
CA HIS A 14 7.40 9.81 10.75
C HIS A 14 5.87 9.98 10.52
N LEU A 15 5.32 9.40 9.44
CA LEU A 15 3.89 9.42 9.12
C LEU A 15 3.06 8.48 9.98
N ALA A 16 3.66 7.65 10.83
CA ALA A 16 2.93 6.73 11.71
C ALA A 16 1.88 7.44 12.56
N LYS A 17 2.11 8.70 12.93
CA LYS A 17 1.19 9.54 13.70
C LYS A 17 -0.06 9.95 12.91
N SER A 18 0.02 9.95 11.58
CA SER A 18 -1.07 10.30 10.68
C SER A 18 -2.03 9.14 10.42
N PHE A 19 -1.70 7.94 10.89
CA PHE A 19 -2.55 6.75 10.82
C PHE A 19 -3.07 6.37 12.21
N PRO A 20 -4.22 5.68 12.30
CA PRO A 20 -4.71 5.15 13.56
C PRO A 20 -3.69 4.17 14.15
N GLY A 21 -3.08 4.51 15.29
CA GLY A 21 -1.89 3.84 15.83
C GLY A 21 -2.03 2.33 16.08
N LYS A 22 -3.24 1.79 16.27
CA LYS A 22 -3.47 0.34 16.41
C LYS A 22 -3.34 -0.44 15.10
N GLN A 23 -3.23 0.26 13.98
CA GLN A 23 -3.18 -0.32 12.64
C GLN A 23 -1.83 -0.07 11.96
N VAL A 24 -0.82 0.48 12.63
CA VAL A 24 0.50 0.74 12.04
C VAL A 24 1.48 -0.36 12.45
N LEU A 25 2.22 -0.87 11.48
CA LEU A 25 3.36 -1.76 11.63
C LEU A 25 4.60 -1.08 11.03
N MET A 26 5.72 -1.23 11.71
CA MET A 26 7.03 -0.91 11.18
C MET A 26 7.65 -2.15 10.55
N LEU A 27 8.70 -1.95 9.75
CA LEU A 27 9.51 -3.05 9.20
C LEU A 27 9.97 -4.03 10.31
N GLU A 28 10.34 -3.51 11.47
CA GLU A 28 10.79 -4.30 12.62
C GLU A 28 9.68 -5.22 13.17
N ASP A 29 8.41 -4.79 13.16
CA ASP A 29 7.27 -5.60 13.61
C ASP A 29 6.97 -6.79 12.70
N VAL A 30 7.48 -6.74 11.47
CA VAL A 30 7.35 -7.82 10.49
C VAL A 30 8.63 -8.64 10.33
N GLY A 31 9.67 -8.35 11.13
CA GLY A 31 10.95 -9.05 11.08
C GLY A 31 11.89 -8.57 9.98
N LEU A 32 11.59 -7.43 9.37
CA LEU A 32 12.43 -6.79 8.35
C LEU A 32 13.36 -5.74 8.97
N SER A 33 14.50 -5.55 8.32
CA SER A 33 15.50 -4.57 8.73
C SER A 33 15.40 -3.30 7.89
N GLN A 34 16.11 -2.24 8.28
CA GLN A 34 16.21 -1.01 7.48
C GLN A 34 16.93 -1.21 6.14
N HIS A 35 17.62 -2.35 5.96
CA HIS A 35 18.32 -2.73 4.74
C HIS A 35 17.55 -3.77 3.94
N SER A 36 16.36 -4.17 4.38
CA SER A 36 15.51 -5.07 3.62
C SER A 36 15.10 -4.41 2.32
N SER A 37 15.08 -5.21 1.26
CA SER A 37 14.78 -4.72 -0.10
C SER A 37 13.29 -4.42 -0.24
N ASP A 38 12.91 -3.53 -1.16
CA ASP A 38 11.52 -3.20 -1.45
C ASP A 38 10.68 -4.46 -1.75
N GLY A 39 11.25 -5.44 -2.45
CA GLY A 39 10.63 -6.75 -2.70
C GLY A 39 10.33 -7.56 -1.43
N GLU A 40 11.18 -7.50 -0.41
CA GLU A 40 10.93 -8.16 0.89
C GLU A 40 9.80 -7.45 1.65
N ILE A 41 9.72 -6.12 1.55
CA ILE A 41 8.64 -5.32 2.13
C ILE A 41 7.31 -5.69 1.46
N VAL A 42 7.30 -5.79 0.13
CA VAL A 42 6.13 -6.20 -0.66
C VAL A 42 5.67 -7.61 -0.29
N GLU A 43 6.61 -8.56 -0.15
CA GLU A 43 6.30 -9.93 0.26
C GLU A 43 5.69 -9.97 1.66
N ALA A 44 6.34 -9.35 2.65
CA ALA A 44 5.84 -9.32 4.02
C ALA A 44 4.48 -8.63 4.14
N ALA A 45 4.24 -7.57 3.36
CA ALA A 45 2.95 -6.90 3.32
C ALA A 45 1.86 -7.76 2.69
N SER A 46 2.19 -8.47 1.59
CA SER A 46 1.30 -9.41 0.90
C SER A 46 0.88 -10.55 1.83
N GLU A 47 1.82 -11.19 2.52
CA GLU A 47 1.55 -12.30 3.45
C GLU A 47 0.70 -11.87 4.66
N ARG A 48 0.86 -10.62 5.12
CA ARG A 48 0.19 -10.10 6.32
C ARG A 48 -1.08 -9.29 6.02
N GLY A 49 -1.46 -9.14 4.75
CA GLY A 49 -2.62 -8.34 4.36
C GLY A 49 -2.49 -6.85 4.67
N CYS A 50 -1.29 -6.30 4.55
CA CYS A 50 -0.98 -4.91 4.90
C CYS A 50 -1.03 -3.97 3.69
N ILE A 51 -1.35 -2.71 3.95
CA ILE A 51 -1.19 -1.60 3.02
C ILE A 51 0.23 -1.06 3.18
N ILE A 52 1.02 -1.07 2.13
CA ILE A 52 2.37 -0.51 2.14
C ILE A 52 2.29 1.01 2.09
N VAL A 53 3.08 1.71 2.89
CA VAL A 53 3.25 3.17 2.81
C VAL A 53 4.72 3.47 2.55
N THR A 54 5.02 4.22 1.49
CA THR A 54 6.39 4.56 1.08
C THR A 54 6.43 5.95 0.42
N ASN A 55 7.60 6.57 0.35
CA ASN A 55 7.86 7.73 -0.51
C ASN A 55 8.58 7.34 -1.82
N ASN A 56 8.95 6.06 -1.97
CA ASN A 56 9.68 5.57 -3.13
C ASN A 56 8.73 4.99 -4.17
N ALA A 57 8.19 5.88 -5.02
CA ALA A 57 7.27 5.46 -6.08
C ALA A 57 7.93 4.47 -7.06
N ARG A 58 9.15 4.78 -7.49
CA ARG A 58 9.80 4.12 -8.63
C ARG A 58 10.07 2.65 -8.36
N ASP A 59 10.62 2.33 -7.20
CA ASP A 59 11.00 0.96 -6.88
C ASP A 59 9.75 0.12 -6.56
N PHE A 60 8.82 0.61 -5.74
CA PHE A 60 7.58 -0.12 -5.45
C PHE A 60 6.67 -0.32 -6.67
N GLU A 61 6.62 0.64 -7.62
CA GLU A 61 5.87 0.45 -8.86
C GLU A 61 6.44 -0.65 -9.76
N LYS A 62 7.72 -1.00 -9.58
CA LYS A 62 8.37 -2.11 -10.28
C LYS A 62 8.27 -3.42 -9.49
N GLU A 63 8.51 -3.38 -8.19
CA GLU A 63 8.57 -4.58 -7.34
C GLU A 63 7.20 -5.21 -7.12
N VAL A 64 6.12 -4.42 -7.01
CA VAL A 64 4.76 -4.95 -6.85
C VAL A 64 4.34 -5.85 -8.03
N PRO A 65 4.38 -5.41 -9.29
CA PRO A 65 4.05 -6.28 -10.41
C PRO A 65 5.04 -7.44 -10.56
N GLU A 66 6.33 -7.25 -10.26
CA GLU A 66 7.33 -8.32 -10.33
C GLU A 66 7.10 -9.42 -9.28
N HIS A 67 6.76 -9.05 -8.04
CA HIS A 67 6.38 -9.96 -6.97
C HIS A 67 5.12 -10.76 -7.35
N ILE A 68 4.08 -10.07 -7.85
CA ILE A 68 2.86 -10.74 -8.31
C ILE A 68 3.17 -11.69 -9.46
N ALA A 69 3.94 -11.27 -10.47
CA ALA A 69 4.28 -12.10 -11.62
C ALA A 69 5.12 -13.33 -11.23
N THR A 70 6.04 -13.18 -10.27
CA THR A 70 6.90 -14.26 -9.79
C THR A 70 6.13 -15.26 -8.95
N THR A 71 5.31 -14.79 -8.01
CA THR A 71 4.53 -15.68 -7.14
C THR A 71 3.41 -16.38 -7.91
N SER A 72 2.77 -15.69 -8.86
CA SER A 72 1.73 -16.26 -9.74
C SER A 72 2.20 -17.46 -10.58
N LYS A 73 3.52 -17.60 -10.82
CA LYS A 73 4.09 -18.74 -11.55
C LYS A 73 4.26 -19.99 -10.67
N LYS A 74 4.15 -19.87 -9.34
CA LYS A 74 4.30 -21.00 -8.41
C LYS A 74 2.98 -21.78 -8.34
N ALA A 75 3.06 -23.11 -8.33
CA ALA A 75 1.90 -24.03 -8.40
C ALA A 75 0.82 -23.86 -7.30
N LYS A 76 1.10 -23.09 -6.24
CA LYS A 76 0.17 -22.74 -5.15
C LYS A 76 0.20 -21.25 -4.78
N GLY A 77 0.93 -20.42 -5.52
CA GLY A 77 1.19 -19.03 -5.15
C GLY A 77 0.23 -18.08 -5.84
N CYS A 78 -0.82 -17.62 -5.15
CA CYS A 78 -1.46 -16.37 -5.51
C CYS A 78 -1.04 -15.33 -4.47
N ALA A 79 -0.15 -14.41 -4.87
CA ALA A 79 0.16 -13.23 -4.07
C ALA A 79 -0.65 -12.04 -4.56
N GLN A 80 -1.03 -11.18 -3.63
CA GLN A 80 -1.66 -9.91 -3.93
C GLN A 80 -1.13 -8.84 -2.97
N VAL A 81 -0.95 -7.63 -3.49
CA VAL A 81 -0.66 -6.48 -2.64
C VAL A 81 -1.98 -5.82 -2.29
N HIS A 82 -2.31 -5.87 -1.00
CA HIS A 82 -3.60 -5.39 -0.51
C HIS A 82 -3.74 -3.87 -0.63
N GLY A 83 -2.65 -3.11 -0.60
CA GLY A 83 -2.69 -1.69 -0.91
C GLY A 83 -1.30 -1.09 -0.96
N LEU A 84 -1.16 0.01 -1.68
CA LEU A 84 0.08 0.75 -1.80
C LEU A 84 -0.22 2.25 -1.69
N VAL A 85 0.44 2.94 -0.76
CA VAL A 85 0.33 4.37 -0.55
C VAL A 85 1.70 4.98 -0.84
N ILE A 86 1.76 5.80 -1.88
CA ILE A 86 2.96 6.51 -2.30
C ILE A 86 2.81 7.96 -1.91
N VAL A 87 3.70 8.46 -1.07
CA VAL A 87 3.72 9.85 -0.62
C VAL A 87 4.87 10.58 -1.31
N ILE A 88 4.56 11.34 -2.37
CA ILE A 88 5.54 11.99 -3.24
C ILE A 88 6.26 13.21 -2.61
N PRO A 89 5.62 14.08 -1.81
CA PRO A 89 6.28 15.30 -1.33
C PRO A 89 7.57 14.98 -0.56
N PRO A 90 8.71 15.64 -0.83
CA PRO A 90 9.97 15.34 -0.13
C PRO A 90 9.99 15.86 1.32
N GLU A 91 9.20 16.89 1.61
CA GLU A 91 9.20 17.58 2.90
C GLU A 91 8.24 16.88 3.89
N LYS A 92 8.77 16.41 5.02
CA LYS A 92 8.00 15.66 6.05
C LYS A 92 6.68 16.34 6.46
N PHE A 93 6.73 17.63 6.73
CA PHE A 93 5.53 18.40 7.10
C PHE A 93 4.48 18.44 5.99
N VAL A 94 4.94 18.49 4.72
CA VAL A 94 4.05 18.46 3.56
C VAL A 94 3.46 17.07 3.36
N GLN A 95 4.24 16.01 3.62
CA GLN A 95 3.75 14.63 3.62
C GLN A 95 2.63 14.42 4.65
N GLU A 96 2.86 14.85 5.90
CA GLU A 96 1.87 14.74 6.98
C GLU A 96 0.57 15.46 6.63
N LYS A 97 0.68 16.69 6.13
CA LYS A 97 -0.46 17.49 5.71
C LYS A 97 -1.20 16.85 4.53
N ALA A 98 -0.48 16.47 3.48
CA ALA A 98 -1.07 15.87 2.29
C ALA A 98 -1.76 14.54 2.60
N LEU A 99 -1.20 13.74 3.52
CA LEU A 99 -1.81 12.49 3.98
C LEU A 99 -3.08 12.75 4.81
N SER A 100 -3.06 13.77 5.68
CA SER A 100 -4.23 14.19 6.45
C SER A 100 -5.37 14.69 5.53
N ASP A 101 -5.04 15.50 4.52
CA ASP A 101 -5.99 15.97 3.50
C ASP A 101 -6.50 14.81 2.63
N ALA A 102 -5.63 13.84 2.31
CA ALA A 102 -6.00 12.66 1.53
C ALA A 102 -7.02 11.79 2.26
N ASN A 103 -6.85 11.55 3.57
CA ASN A 103 -7.74 10.68 4.37
C ASN A 103 -9.23 11.09 4.30
N GLY A 104 -9.53 12.37 4.04
CA GLY A 104 -10.90 12.88 3.86
C GLY A 104 -11.37 13.01 2.41
N THR A 105 -10.51 12.77 1.43
CA THR A 105 -10.77 13.07 0.01
C THR A 105 -10.52 11.90 -0.95
N LEU A 106 -10.12 10.73 -0.44
CA LEU A 106 -9.95 9.52 -1.24
C LEU A 106 -11.26 9.20 -1.98
N THR A 107 -11.18 9.20 -3.32
CA THR A 107 -12.31 8.91 -4.19
C THR A 107 -11.87 7.90 -5.23
N PHE A 108 -12.67 6.86 -5.45
CA PHE A 108 -12.42 5.85 -6.46
C PHE A 108 -13.71 5.57 -7.23
N GLU A 109 -13.64 5.62 -8.57
CA GLU A 109 -14.81 5.44 -9.45
C GLU A 109 -16.01 6.35 -9.08
N GLY A 110 -15.71 7.58 -8.64
CA GLY A 110 -16.71 8.58 -8.25
C GLY A 110 -17.33 8.39 -6.86
N ARG A 111 -16.85 7.41 -6.07
CA ARG A 111 -17.32 7.14 -4.71
C ARG A 111 -16.24 7.49 -3.68
N PRO A 112 -16.60 8.11 -2.54
CA PRO A 112 -15.66 8.24 -1.44
C PRO A 112 -15.30 6.84 -0.91
N ILE A 113 -14.01 6.61 -0.67
CA ILE A 113 -13.50 5.34 -0.17
C ILE A 113 -12.63 5.57 1.07
N GLY A 114 -12.58 4.59 1.97
CA GLY A 114 -11.63 4.57 3.08
C GLY A 114 -10.42 3.68 2.83
N TRP A 115 -9.47 3.67 3.77
CA TRP A 115 -8.33 2.74 3.74
C TRP A 115 -8.73 1.26 3.75
N LYS A 116 -9.89 0.96 4.33
CA LYS A 116 -10.46 -0.39 4.26
C LYS A 116 -10.74 -0.80 2.82
N GLU A 117 -11.37 0.07 2.03
CA GLU A 117 -11.63 -0.19 0.61
C GLU A 117 -10.33 -0.19 -0.20
N VAL A 118 -9.32 0.61 0.18
CA VAL A 118 -7.97 0.52 -0.40
C VAL A 118 -7.41 -0.89 -0.22
N SER A 119 -7.53 -1.47 0.98
CA SER A 119 -7.09 -2.83 1.29
C SER A 119 -7.88 -3.93 0.57
N ASP A 120 -9.21 -3.78 0.52
CA ASP A 120 -10.14 -4.78 -0.01
C ASP A 120 -10.10 -4.83 -1.55
N LEU A 121 -10.01 -3.65 -2.18
CA LEU A 121 -9.98 -3.51 -3.62
C LEU A 121 -8.57 -3.55 -4.22
N CYS A 122 -7.52 -3.73 -3.40
CA CYS A 122 -6.12 -3.74 -3.84
C CYS A 122 -5.79 -2.46 -4.61
N LEU A 123 -5.91 -1.30 -3.94
CA LEU A 123 -5.72 0.00 -4.57
C LEU A 123 -4.34 0.59 -4.29
N LYS A 124 -3.82 1.30 -5.30
CA LYS A 124 -2.70 2.21 -5.19
C LYS A 124 -3.23 3.62 -4.97
N VAL A 125 -2.74 4.29 -3.95
CA VAL A 125 -3.02 5.68 -3.62
C VAL A 125 -1.73 6.47 -3.76
N VAL A 126 -1.73 7.47 -4.63
CA VAL A 126 -0.61 8.40 -4.79
C VAL A 126 -1.01 9.74 -4.21
N VAL A 127 -0.35 10.10 -3.12
CA VAL A 127 -0.52 11.38 -2.43
C VAL A 127 0.57 12.32 -2.91
N SER A 128 0.17 13.33 -3.68
CA SER A 128 1.05 14.40 -4.18
C SER A 128 0.76 15.72 -3.46
N LYS A 129 1.46 16.80 -3.82
CA LYS A 129 1.16 18.17 -3.33
C LYS A 129 -0.19 18.69 -3.87
N GLU A 130 -0.80 17.98 -4.81
CA GLU A 130 -2.08 18.37 -5.42
C GLU A 130 -3.25 18.07 -4.48
N LYS A 131 -4.37 18.78 -4.67
CA LYS A 131 -5.52 18.71 -3.77
C LYS A 131 -6.24 17.36 -3.76
N ARG A 132 -5.97 16.47 -4.72
CA ARG A 132 -6.67 15.17 -4.82
C ARG A 132 -5.66 14.04 -4.96
N PRO A 133 -5.65 13.05 -4.05
CA PRO A 133 -4.85 11.85 -4.21
C PRO A 133 -5.33 11.07 -5.43
N MET A 134 -4.40 10.51 -6.20
CA MET A 134 -4.73 9.64 -7.33
C MET A 134 -4.92 8.21 -6.84
N VAL A 135 -6.06 7.60 -7.16
CA VAL A 135 -6.35 6.22 -6.77
C VAL A 135 -6.50 5.35 -8.01
N THR A 136 -5.73 4.27 -8.10
CA THR A 136 -5.73 3.32 -9.23
C THR A 136 -5.71 1.89 -8.74
N LYS A 137 -6.20 0.92 -9.52
CA LYS A 137 -6.12 -0.51 -9.17
C LYS A 137 -4.67 -1.00 -9.25
N LEU A 138 -4.22 -1.78 -8.27
CA LEU A 138 -2.97 -2.51 -8.37
C LEU A 138 -3.13 -3.70 -9.33
N PRO A 139 -2.04 -4.14 -9.98
CA PRO A 139 -2.06 -5.39 -10.73
C PRO A 139 -2.51 -6.52 -9.81
N ARG A 140 -3.30 -7.45 -10.35
CA ARG A 140 -3.73 -8.66 -9.66
C ARG A 140 -3.16 -9.87 -10.37
N CYS A 141 -3.01 -10.97 -9.64
CA CYS A 141 -2.59 -12.23 -10.24
C CYS A 141 -3.59 -12.65 -11.34
N PRO A 142 -3.16 -12.88 -12.58
CA PRO A 142 -4.04 -13.19 -13.71
C PRO A 142 -4.73 -14.56 -13.57
N TYR A 143 -4.18 -15.46 -12.75
CA TYR A 143 -4.75 -16.77 -12.45
C TYR A 143 -5.72 -16.75 -11.27
N CYS A 144 -5.63 -15.72 -10.42
CA CYS A 144 -6.57 -15.49 -9.34
C CYS A 144 -7.85 -14.88 -9.93
N LYS A 145 -8.69 -15.73 -10.51
CA LYS A 145 -10.12 -15.43 -10.72
C LYS A 145 -10.81 -15.42 -9.35
N PHE A 146 -10.50 -14.45 -8.50
CA PHE A 146 -11.45 -14.07 -7.47
C PHE A 146 -12.64 -13.48 -8.22
N ARG A 147 -13.68 -14.32 -8.38
CA ARG A 147 -15.04 -13.98 -8.78
C ARG A 147 -15.24 -12.48 -9.06
N ASP A 148 -15.18 -12.10 -10.33
CA ASP A 148 -16.14 -11.11 -10.87
C ASP A 148 -17.52 -11.75 -10.70
N GLU A 149 -18.06 -11.70 -9.49
CA GLU A 149 -19.46 -12.06 -9.25
C GLU A 149 -20.20 -10.84 -8.72
N GLY A 150 -21.12 -10.38 -9.56
CA GLY A 150 -22.38 -9.74 -9.14
C GLY A 150 -22.40 -8.23 -9.22
#